data_AF-A0A520BDU4-F1
#
_entry.id   AF-A0A520BDU4-F1
#
_cell.length_a   1.000
_cell.length_b   1.000
_cell.length_c   1.000
_cell.angle_alpha   90.00
_cell.angle_beta   90.00
_cell.angle_gamma   90.00
#
_symmetry.space_group_name_H-M   'P 1'
#
loop_
_entity.id
_entity.type
_entity.pdbx_description
1 polymer ?
#
loop_
_entity_poly.entity_id
_entity_poly.type
_entity_poly.pdbx_seq_one_letter_code
_entity_poly.pdbx_strand_id
1 'polypeptide(L)'
;FAYELFNTWGIGQKSSNNGLLLFIAKDRRKYRFITGTGTEGVLPDVKLKHIAEQNLIPAFRENDFGTGIINTINAIGVIILNPDNKSELNQFFTQQEDNNNLEKFWIPIVVIIVAFFGVFKLVNRQTKKTNTIQAKGKSDLEKSITNGCAGLFMFVFISIFALVFFDGFGLFSKIKLSHIPFILYGVLAIGLFFRYLYHISTLRKTYYDDKNFFNAVTDFNKKNFWMVIFSPLILFALINYLFKRTKNIDRFKPVLDSQKREMIRLDRDINIEGKPFLTGGQRAEEIAKSYDYDIWESADRKEHIIKQWPAEEYNDLTECPKCSFRTYKLNKKVTVTAATYSHDGQAKLINECSCCKNIEFIKWIVLPMLVESKSSSSSSSSSSSSSSSSSSWGGGSSSGGGSGGSW
;
A
#
# COMPACT_ATOMS: atom_id res chain seq x y z
N PHE A 1 29.15 -39.32 -16.31
CA PHE A 1 28.58 -40.67 -16.21
C PHE A 1 27.77 -40.91 -14.93
N ALA A 2 28.35 -41.29 -13.78
CA ALA A 2 27.54 -41.69 -12.59
C ALA A 2 26.55 -40.61 -12.11
N TYR A 3 26.96 -39.34 -12.15
CA TYR A 3 26.08 -38.20 -11.84
C TYR A 3 24.94 -38.02 -12.85
N GLU A 4 25.22 -38.16 -14.16
CA GLU A 4 24.20 -38.11 -15.20
C GLU A 4 23.24 -39.29 -15.09
N LEU A 5 23.73 -40.48 -14.74
CA LEU A 5 22.93 -41.67 -14.52
C LEU A 5 21.98 -41.47 -13.33
N PHE A 6 22.48 -40.93 -12.23
CA PHE A 6 21.70 -40.59 -11.04
C PHE A 6 20.50 -39.68 -11.37
N ASN A 7 20.75 -38.62 -12.16
CA ASN A 7 19.71 -37.70 -12.61
C ASN A 7 18.77 -38.32 -13.64
N THR A 8 19.28 -39.16 -14.55
CA THR A 8 18.48 -39.83 -15.58
C THR A 8 17.51 -40.85 -14.97
N TRP A 9 17.94 -41.59 -13.95
CA TRP A 9 17.10 -42.56 -13.25
C TRP A 9 16.18 -41.91 -12.22
N GLY A 10 16.34 -40.62 -11.94
CA GLY A 10 15.53 -39.91 -10.95
C GLY A 10 15.67 -40.54 -9.56
N ILE A 11 16.90 -40.88 -9.15
CA ILE A 11 17.13 -41.56 -7.87
C ILE A 11 16.86 -40.59 -6.71
N GLY A 12 15.82 -40.87 -5.93
CA GLY A 12 15.34 -40.03 -4.84
C GLY A 12 14.04 -39.28 -5.20
N GLN A 13 13.49 -38.54 -4.25
CA GLN A 13 12.30 -37.72 -4.47
C GLN A 13 12.65 -36.35 -5.05
N LYS A 14 11.87 -35.85 -6.01
CA LYS A 14 12.10 -34.56 -6.68
C LYS A 14 12.04 -33.35 -5.73
N SER A 15 11.21 -33.41 -4.69
CA SER A 15 11.11 -32.36 -3.68
C SER A 15 12.30 -32.39 -2.72
N SER A 16 12.58 -33.56 -2.16
CA SER A 16 13.53 -33.73 -1.05
C SER A 16 14.97 -34.04 -1.48
N ASN A 17 15.23 -34.36 -2.76
CA ASN A 17 16.54 -34.78 -3.30
C ASN A 17 17.27 -35.78 -2.39
N ASN A 18 16.56 -36.78 -1.89
CA ASN A 18 17.02 -37.71 -0.85
C ASN A 18 17.64 -39.02 -1.42
N GLY A 19 18.17 -38.97 -2.64
CA GLY A 19 18.78 -40.13 -3.31
C GLY A 19 20.21 -40.41 -2.86
N LEU A 20 20.61 -41.68 -2.97
CA LEU A 20 21.99 -42.16 -2.87
C LEU A 20 22.22 -43.26 -3.91
N LEU A 21 23.30 -43.14 -4.69
CA LEU A 21 23.72 -44.14 -5.67
C LEU A 21 25.16 -44.55 -5.39
N LEU A 22 25.40 -45.86 -5.24
CA LEU A 22 26.73 -46.46 -5.34
C LEU A 22 26.91 -47.02 -6.76
N PHE A 23 27.79 -46.40 -7.53
CA PHE A 23 28.16 -46.84 -8.87
C PHE A 23 29.49 -47.58 -8.85
N ILE A 24 29.57 -48.78 -9.45
CA ILE A 24 30.77 -49.62 -9.46
C ILE A 24 31.11 -50.00 -10.91
N ALA A 25 32.31 -49.65 -11.35
CA ALA A 25 32.89 -50.04 -12.63
C ALA A 25 33.94 -51.13 -12.41
N LYS A 26 33.54 -52.40 -12.57
CA LYS A 26 34.38 -53.58 -12.30
C LYS A 26 35.63 -53.64 -13.20
N ASP A 27 35.45 -53.35 -14.49
CA ASP A 27 36.49 -53.27 -15.51
C ASP A 27 37.56 -52.22 -15.18
N ARG A 28 37.16 -51.11 -14.54
CA ARG A 28 38.05 -50.00 -14.18
C ARG A 28 38.53 -50.03 -12.75
N ARG A 29 38.08 -51.00 -11.95
CA ARG A 29 38.28 -51.07 -10.49
C ARG A 29 38.02 -49.74 -9.78
N LYS A 30 36.90 -49.07 -10.13
CA LYS A 30 36.51 -47.77 -9.57
C LYS A 30 35.08 -47.79 -9.07
N TYR A 31 34.86 -47.14 -7.93
CA TYR A 31 33.53 -46.92 -7.36
C TYR A 31 33.28 -45.42 -7.14
N ARG A 32 32.01 -45.03 -7.11
CA ARG A 32 31.59 -43.67 -6.82
C ARG A 32 30.23 -43.63 -6.14
N PHE A 33 30.12 -42.89 -5.05
CA PHE A 33 28.86 -42.48 -4.47
C PHE A 33 28.38 -41.17 -5.11
N ILE A 34 27.08 -41.08 -5.36
CA ILE A 34 26.38 -39.85 -5.73
C ILE A 34 25.25 -39.67 -4.73
N THR A 35 25.29 -38.57 -4.00
CA THR A 35 24.25 -38.14 -3.06
C THR A 35 23.45 -37.00 -3.69
N GLY A 36 22.14 -36.98 -3.40
CA GLY A 36 21.35 -35.78 -3.62
C GLY A 36 21.62 -34.74 -2.54
N THR A 37 21.31 -33.47 -2.81
CA THR A 37 21.53 -32.36 -1.86
C THR A 37 20.80 -32.57 -0.53
N GLY A 38 19.70 -33.31 -0.53
CA GLY A 38 18.95 -33.65 0.67
C GLY A 38 19.63 -34.69 1.54
N THR A 39 20.57 -35.49 1.02
CA THR A 39 21.31 -36.51 1.79
C THR A 39 22.69 -36.09 2.26
N GLU A 40 23.22 -34.96 1.78
CA GLU A 40 24.58 -34.49 2.06
C GLU A 40 24.82 -34.16 3.54
N GLY A 41 23.78 -33.74 4.29
CA GLY A 41 23.90 -33.45 5.73
C GLY A 41 24.21 -34.69 6.58
N VAL A 42 23.49 -35.80 6.35
CA VAL A 42 23.63 -37.04 7.15
C VAL A 42 24.70 -37.97 6.56
N LEU A 43 24.85 -37.97 5.24
CA LEU A 43 25.81 -38.77 4.48
C LEU A 43 26.75 -37.87 3.66
N PRO A 44 27.61 -37.07 4.33
CA PRO A 44 28.59 -36.27 3.62
C PRO A 44 29.62 -37.15 2.91
N ASP A 45 30.19 -36.62 1.84
CA ASP A 45 31.13 -37.33 0.95
C ASP A 45 32.29 -38.01 1.70
N VAL A 46 32.84 -37.34 2.71
CA VAL A 46 33.93 -37.85 3.55
C VAL A 46 33.52 -39.10 4.31
N LYS A 47 32.28 -39.14 4.83
CA LYS A 47 31.75 -40.28 5.60
C LYS A 47 31.51 -41.48 4.69
N LEU A 48 30.93 -41.25 3.51
CA LEU A 48 30.72 -42.30 2.50
C LEU A 48 32.03 -42.89 1.99
N LYS A 49 33.05 -42.05 1.78
CA LYS A 49 34.40 -42.50 1.44
C LYS A 49 34.99 -43.41 2.52
N HIS A 50 34.87 -43.00 3.78
CA HIS A 50 35.40 -43.79 4.90
C HIS A 50 34.69 -45.15 5.04
N ILE A 51 33.37 -45.19 4.86
CA ILE A 51 32.60 -46.44 4.87
C ILE A 51 33.09 -47.38 3.77
N ALA A 52 33.32 -46.88 2.56
CA ALA A 52 33.82 -47.72 1.47
C ALA A 52 35.27 -48.19 1.71
N GLU A 53 36.14 -47.36 2.27
CA GLU A 53 37.50 -47.77 2.63
C GLU A 53 37.51 -48.91 3.66
N GLN A 54 36.58 -48.91 4.61
CA GLN A 54 36.49 -49.92 5.65
C GLN A 54 35.75 -51.19 5.22
N ASN A 55 34.70 -51.06 4.41
CA ASN A 55 33.75 -52.15 4.16
C ASN A 55 33.72 -52.63 2.70
N LEU A 56 34.00 -51.75 1.73
CA LEU A 56 33.91 -52.04 0.30
C LEU A 56 35.26 -52.51 -0.26
N ILE A 57 36.32 -51.72 -0.04
CA ILE A 57 37.64 -51.93 -0.64
C ILE A 57 38.30 -53.25 -0.21
N PRO A 58 38.28 -53.67 1.08
CA PRO A 58 38.93 -54.91 1.49
C PRO A 58 38.38 -56.14 0.77
N ALA A 59 37.04 -56.26 0.71
CA ALA A 59 36.38 -57.36 0.02
C ALA A 59 36.61 -57.32 -1.50
N PHE A 60 36.64 -56.12 -2.09
CA PHE A 60 36.88 -55.96 -3.53
C PHE A 60 38.31 -56.32 -3.94
N ARG A 61 39.30 -56.19 -3.04
CA ARG A 61 40.68 -56.67 -3.27
C ARG A 61 40.76 -58.20 -3.36
N GLU A 62 39.87 -58.89 -2.65
CA GLU A 62 39.75 -60.36 -2.64
C GLU A 62 38.81 -60.87 -3.77
N ASN A 63 38.35 -59.98 -4.64
CA ASN A 63 37.31 -60.24 -5.66
C ASN A 63 35.95 -60.67 -5.09
N ASP A 64 35.71 -60.47 -3.79
CA ASP A 64 34.41 -60.71 -3.15
C ASP A 64 33.55 -59.43 -3.20
N PHE A 65 32.95 -59.19 -4.37
CA PHE A 65 32.10 -58.01 -4.58
C PHE A 65 30.78 -58.08 -3.80
N GLY A 66 30.24 -59.28 -3.60
CA GLY A 66 28.94 -59.46 -2.94
C GLY A 66 29.01 -59.03 -1.48
N THR A 67 30.01 -59.55 -0.76
CA THR A 67 30.22 -59.21 0.65
C THR A 67 30.55 -57.74 0.84
N GLY A 68 31.40 -57.16 -0.03
CA GLY A 68 31.75 -55.74 0.04
C GLY A 68 30.54 -54.81 -0.11
N ILE A 69 29.64 -55.11 -1.04
CA ILE A 69 28.41 -54.31 -1.25
C ILE A 69 27.48 -54.43 -0.05
N ILE A 70 27.24 -55.65 0.45
CA ILE A 70 26.34 -55.89 1.58
C ILE A 70 26.86 -55.17 2.84
N ASN A 71 28.15 -55.29 3.16
CA ASN A 71 28.74 -54.65 4.33
C ASN A 71 28.64 -53.12 4.24
N THR A 72 28.84 -52.57 3.05
CA THR A 72 28.72 -51.13 2.79
C THR A 72 27.29 -50.63 2.97
N ILE A 73 26.30 -51.36 2.43
CA ILE A 73 24.88 -51.02 2.61
C ILE A 73 24.47 -51.10 4.08
N ASN A 74 24.91 -52.14 4.80
CA ASN A 74 24.61 -52.29 6.22
C ASN A 74 25.19 -51.15 7.05
N ALA A 75 26.44 -50.74 6.78
CA ALA A 75 27.08 -49.62 7.46
C ALA A 75 26.35 -48.29 7.20
N ILE A 76 25.89 -48.06 5.96
CA ILE A 76 25.05 -46.89 5.62
C ILE A 76 23.71 -46.97 6.36
N GLY A 77 23.09 -48.15 6.41
CA GLY A 77 21.85 -48.41 7.12
C GLY A 77 21.93 -48.05 8.60
N VAL A 78 23.01 -48.42 9.29
CA VAL A 78 23.24 -48.06 10.71
C VAL A 78 23.26 -46.55 10.91
N ILE A 79 23.83 -45.78 9.98
CA ILE A 79 23.88 -44.31 10.07
C ILE A 79 22.50 -43.69 9.85
N ILE A 80 21.73 -44.18 8.89
CA ILE A 80 20.39 -43.67 8.58
C ILE A 80 19.40 -44.02 9.71
N LEU A 81 19.54 -45.20 10.32
CA LEU A 81 18.63 -45.71 11.34
C LEU A 81 18.95 -45.25 12.76
N ASN A 82 20.06 -44.51 12.96
CA ASN A 82 20.46 -44.03 14.29
C ASN A 82 19.48 -42.95 14.82
N PRO A 83 18.90 -43.11 16.03
CA PRO A 83 18.00 -42.13 16.64
C PRO A 83 18.59 -40.73 16.83
N ASP A 84 19.91 -40.57 16.93
CA ASP A 84 20.55 -39.25 17.10
C ASP A 84 20.47 -38.39 15.82
N ASN A 85 20.32 -39.03 14.65
CA ASN A 85 20.18 -38.34 13.37
C ASN A 85 18.72 -38.00 13.06
N LYS A 86 17.75 -38.30 13.94
CA LYS A 86 16.30 -38.11 13.69
C LYS A 86 15.89 -36.66 13.44
N SER A 87 16.55 -35.69 14.08
CA SER A 87 16.28 -34.26 13.85
C SER A 87 16.60 -33.83 12.42
N GLU A 88 17.71 -34.32 11.88
CA GLU A 88 18.09 -34.13 10.48
C GLU A 88 17.23 -35.01 9.56
N LEU A 89 17.01 -36.30 9.89
CA LEU A 89 16.18 -37.23 9.13
C LEU A 89 14.72 -36.77 8.96
N ASN A 90 14.15 -36.09 9.96
CA ASN A 90 12.81 -35.53 9.85
C ASN A 90 12.74 -34.50 8.71
N GLN A 91 13.80 -33.74 8.46
CA GLN A 91 13.91 -32.84 7.30
C GLN A 91 14.02 -33.61 5.97
N PHE A 92 14.53 -34.86 5.97
CA PHE A 92 14.66 -35.72 4.79
C PHE A 92 13.31 -36.30 4.30
N PHE A 93 12.35 -36.48 5.21
CA PHE A 93 11.05 -37.10 4.92
C PHE A 93 9.85 -36.13 4.96
N THR A 94 9.98 -34.95 5.57
CA THR A 94 8.84 -34.00 5.73
C THR A 94 8.49 -33.15 4.51
N GLN A 95 9.23 -33.26 3.39
CA GLN A 95 8.83 -32.63 2.11
C GLN A 95 7.87 -33.52 1.28
N GLN A 96 7.00 -34.25 1.97
CA GLN A 96 5.82 -34.84 1.37
C GLN A 96 4.78 -33.72 1.21
N GLU A 97 4.64 -33.20 -0.02
CA GLU A 97 3.58 -32.28 -0.39
C GLU A 97 2.21 -32.96 -0.17
N ASP A 98 1.62 -32.67 0.99
CA ASP A 98 0.19 -32.83 1.21
C ASP A 98 -0.54 -31.87 0.23
N ASN A 99 -1.07 -32.42 -0.87
CA ASN A 99 -2.00 -31.70 -1.77
C ASN A 99 -3.22 -31.12 -1.01
N ASN A 100 -3.50 -31.62 0.20
CA ASN A 100 -4.51 -31.09 1.12
C ASN A 100 -4.17 -29.70 1.69
N ASN A 101 -2.92 -29.23 1.56
CA ASN A 101 -2.53 -27.89 2.02
C ASN A 101 -2.86 -26.80 0.99
N LEU A 102 -2.82 -27.09 -0.31
CA LEU A 102 -3.19 -26.12 -1.35
C LEU A 102 -4.64 -25.65 -1.21
N GLU A 103 -5.59 -26.58 -0.96
CA GLU A 103 -6.98 -26.23 -0.69
C GLU A 103 -7.14 -25.40 0.60
N LYS A 104 -6.41 -25.76 1.67
CA LYS A 104 -6.41 -24.98 2.93
C LYS A 104 -5.86 -23.56 2.77
N PHE A 105 -4.95 -23.31 1.83
CA PHE A 105 -4.39 -21.98 1.58
C PHE A 105 -5.26 -21.11 0.66
N TRP A 106 -5.89 -21.68 -0.37
CA TRP A 106 -6.65 -20.90 -1.35
C TRP A 106 -8.05 -20.50 -0.86
N ILE A 107 -8.71 -21.33 -0.04
CA ILE A 107 -10.02 -21.03 0.54
C ILE A 107 -10.03 -19.70 1.33
N PRO A 108 -9.13 -19.43 2.30
CA PRO A 108 -9.15 -18.16 3.02
C PRO A 108 -8.84 -16.96 2.11
N ILE A 109 -7.98 -17.14 1.10
CA ILE A 109 -7.66 -16.09 0.12
C ILE A 109 -8.93 -15.70 -0.67
N VAL A 110 -9.66 -16.69 -1.19
CA VAL A 110 -10.90 -16.45 -1.95
C VAL A 110 -11.97 -15.82 -1.06
N VAL A 111 -12.13 -16.30 0.18
CA VAL A 111 -13.08 -15.72 1.14
C VAL A 111 -12.77 -14.26 1.43
N ILE A 112 -11.49 -13.91 1.64
CA ILE A 112 -11.06 -12.52 1.83
C ILE A 112 -11.39 -11.68 0.60
N ILE A 113 -11.04 -12.15 -0.61
CA ILE A 113 -11.30 -11.40 -1.85
C ILE A 113 -12.81 -11.16 -2.03
N VAL A 114 -13.64 -12.19 -1.85
CA VAL A 114 -15.09 -12.08 -2.01
C VAL A 114 -15.69 -11.14 -0.97
N ALA A 115 -15.25 -11.21 0.29
CA ALA A 115 -15.70 -10.31 1.35
C ALA A 115 -15.37 -8.84 1.01
N PHE A 116 -14.11 -8.56 0.66
CA PHE A 116 -13.70 -7.20 0.28
C PHE A 116 -14.38 -6.71 -0.99
N PHE A 117 -14.58 -7.57 -2.00
CA PHE A 117 -15.31 -7.22 -3.21
C PHE A 117 -16.78 -6.91 -2.93
N GLY A 118 -17.42 -7.68 -2.05
CA GLY A 118 -18.77 -7.44 -1.56
C GLY A 118 -18.90 -6.07 -0.89
N VAL A 119 -18.00 -5.75 0.05
CA VAL A 119 -17.98 -4.44 0.73
C VAL A 119 -17.71 -3.32 -0.26
N PHE A 120 -16.76 -3.50 -1.19
CA PHE A 120 -16.46 -2.52 -2.23
C PHE A 120 -17.66 -2.23 -3.12
N LYS A 121 -18.38 -3.26 -3.57
CA LYS A 121 -19.61 -3.13 -4.37
C LYS A 121 -20.72 -2.42 -3.58
N LEU A 122 -20.81 -2.68 -2.28
CA LEU A 122 -21.78 -2.06 -1.38
C LEU A 122 -21.51 -0.55 -1.23
N VAL A 123 -20.25 -0.14 -1.00
CA VAL A 123 -19.85 1.28 -0.99
C VAL A 123 -20.13 1.95 -2.34
N ASN A 124 -19.83 1.25 -3.45
CA ASN A 124 -20.12 1.74 -4.81
C ASN A 124 -21.61 1.99 -5.03
N ARG A 125 -22.47 1.08 -4.57
CA ARG A 125 -23.92 1.23 -4.68
C ARG A 125 -24.42 2.43 -3.87
N GLN A 126 -23.86 2.67 -2.68
CA GLN A 126 -24.22 3.83 -1.86
C GLN A 126 -23.81 5.14 -2.55
N THR A 127 -22.62 5.19 -3.17
CA THR A 127 -22.15 6.36 -3.93
C THR A 127 -23.08 6.70 -5.11
N LYS A 128 -23.54 5.69 -5.87
CA LYS A 128 -24.45 5.91 -7.00
C LYS A 128 -25.76 6.57 -6.56
N LYS A 129 -26.33 6.14 -5.42
CA LYS A 129 -27.56 6.74 -4.88
C LYS A 129 -27.37 8.23 -4.56
N THR A 130 -26.23 8.62 -3.98
CA THR A 130 -25.92 10.03 -3.68
C THR A 130 -25.76 10.85 -4.97
N ASN A 131 -25.07 10.30 -5.99
CA ASN A 131 -24.91 11.00 -7.28
C ASN A 131 -26.22 11.16 -8.06
N THR A 132 -27.18 10.24 -7.93
CA THR A 132 -28.50 10.37 -8.54
C THR A 132 -29.28 11.58 -8.01
N ILE A 133 -29.02 12.01 -6.76
CA ILE A 133 -29.67 13.19 -6.16
C ILE A 133 -29.19 14.49 -6.82
N GLN A 134 -27.96 14.55 -7.32
CA GLN A 134 -27.40 15.73 -8.03
C GLN A 134 -27.57 15.71 -9.56
N ALA A 135 -27.93 14.58 -10.17
CA ALA A 135 -28.04 14.45 -11.63
C ALA A 135 -29.13 15.31 -12.30
N LYS A 136 -29.82 16.17 -11.54
CA LYS A 136 -30.79 17.15 -12.06
C LYS A 136 -30.20 18.54 -12.34
N GLY A 137 -28.89 18.77 -12.19
CA GLY A 137 -28.36 20.15 -12.19
C GLY A 137 -26.95 20.45 -12.72
N LYS A 138 -26.23 19.52 -13.38
CA LYS A 138 -25.06 19.87 -14.21
C LYS A 138 -24.60 18.68 -15.06
N SER A 139 -24.69 18.85 -16.38
CA SER A 139 -24.26 17.89 -17.40
C SER A 139 -22.73 17.90 -17.56
N ASP A 140 -22.19 16.68 -17.67
CA ASP A 140 -21.15 16.26 -18.61
C ASP A 140 -19.81 17.04 -18.69
N LEU A 141 -19.05 17.12 -17.59
CA LEU A 141 -17.59 17.36 -17.70
C LEU A 141 -16.68 16.55 -16.75
N GLU A 142 -17.20 15.86 -15.73
CA GLU A 142 -16.39 14.95 -14.86
C GLU A 142 -16.80 13.47 -14.97
N LYS A 143 -17.37 13.07 -16.11
CA LYS A 143 -17.49 11.64 -16.49
C LYS A 143 -16.13 11.01 -16.87
N SER A 144 -15.01 11.74 -16.76
CA SER A 144 -13.71 11.31 -17.30
C SER A 144 -12.71 10.75 -16.28
N ILE A 145 -13.12 10.43 -15.05
CA ILE A 145 -12.34 9.52 -14.18
C ILE A 145 -13.30 8.48 -13.59
N THR A 146 -14.18 7.98 -14.44
CA THR A 146 -15.10 6.88 -14.17
C THR A 146 -14.32 5.61 -13.89
N ASN A 147 -14.32 5.23 -12.61
CA ASN A 147 -14.79 3.94 -12.16
C ASN A 147 -14.12 2.70 -12.76
N GLY A 148 -13.15 2.15 -12.03
CA GLY A 148 -12.86 0.72 -12.02
C GLY A 148 -11.55 0.31 -12.69
N CYS A 149 -11.25 0.81 -13.89
CA CYS A 149 -10.09 0.32 -14.65
C CYS A 149 -8.78 1.00 -14.29
N ALA A 150 -8.75 2.32 -14.05
CA ALA A 150 -7.51 3.03 -13.73
C ALA A 150 -6.90 2.60 -12.39
N GLY A 151 -7.73 2.30 -11.38
CA GLY A 151 -7.26 1.76 -10.10
C GLY A 151 -6.69 0.35 -10.23
N LEU A 152 -7.27 -0.48 -11.11
CA LEU A 152 -6.80 -1.84 -11.39
C LEU A 152 -5.48 -1.81 -12.18
N PHE A 153 -5.35 -0.89 -13.15
CA PHE A 153 -4.10 -0.65 -13.88
C PHE A 153 -3.00 -0.09 -12.97
N MET A 154 -3.30 0.88 -12.10
CA MET A 154 -2.33 1.36 -11.11
C MET A 154 -1.96 0.24 -10.13
N PHE A 155 -2.90 -0.60 -9.72
CA PHE A 155 -2.62 -1.69 -8.80
C PHE A 155 -1.75 -2.79 -9.43
N VAL A 156 -2.03 -3.16 -10.69
CA VAL A 156 -1.21 -4.08 -11.50
C VAL A 156 0.16 -3.47 -11.75
N PHE A 157 0.23 -2.20 -12.11
CA PHE A 157 1.49 -1.49 -12.34
C PHE A 157 2.33 -1.39 -11.06
N ILE A 158 1.73 -1.05 -9.92
CA ILE A 158 2.41 -0.98 -8.61
C ILE A 158 2.82 -2.38 -8.16
N SER A 159 2.03 -3.41 -8.43
CA SER A 159 2.38 -4.79 -8.07
C SER A 159 3.51 -5.34 -8.95
N ILE A 160 3.51 -5.06 -10.25
CA ILE A 160 4.61 -5.39 -11.16
C ILE A 160 5.85 -4.58 -10.83
N PHE A 161 5.72 -3.28 -10.57
CA PHE A 161 6.81 -2.41 -10.15
C PHE A 161 7.39 -2.86 -8.81
N ALA A 162 6.55 -3.24 -7.85
CA ALA A 162 6.99 -3.81 -6.59
C ALA A 162 7.73 -5.14 -6.80
N LEU A 163 7.22 -6.03 -7.65
CA LEU A 163 7.90 -7.28 -7.99
C LEU A 163 9.27 -7.01 -8.61
N VAL A 164 9.40 -6.10 -9.57
CA VAL A 164 10.66 -5.81 -10.26
C VAL A 164 11.64 -5.03 -9.37
N PHE A 165 11.16 -4.07 -8.58
CA PHE A 165 12.00 -3.17 -7.80
C PHE A 165 12.44 -3.80 -6.47
N PHE A 166 11.57 -4.56 -5.80
CA PHE A 166 11.91 -5.23 -4.54
C PHE A 166 12.67 -6.55 -4.72
N ASP A 167 12.75 -7.10 -5.94
CA ASP A 167 13.66 -8.22 -6.26
C ASP A 167 15.13 -7.79 -6.13
N GLY A 168 15.43 -6.53 -6.50
CA GLY A 168 16.74 -5.91 -6.27
C GLY A 168 17.11 -5.73 -4.79
N PHE A 169 16.13 -5.76 -3.88
CA PHE A 169 16.34 -5.69 -2.42
C PHE A 169 16.32 -7.06 -1.72
N GLY A 170 16.17 -8.16 -2.47
CA GLY A 170 16.10 -9.51 -1.90
C GLY A 170 14.89 -9.74 -0.99
N LEU A 171 13.85 -8.89 -1.07
CA LEU A 171 12.69 -8.94 -0.19
C LEU A 171 11.89 -10.24 -0.39
N PHE A 172 11.77 -10.69 -1.65
CA PHE A 172 11.01 -11.89 -2.03
C PHE A 172 11.66 -13.20 -1.58
N SER A 173 12.98 -13.22 -1.36
CA SER A 173 13.69 -14.41 -0.85
C SER A 173 13.26 -14.81 0.56
N LYS A 174 12.65 -13.88 1.32
CA LYS A 174 12.17 -14.09 2.70
C LYS A 174 10.65 -14.22 2.80
N ILE A 175 9.89 -14.03 1.72
CA ILE A 175 8.42 -14.12 1.74
C ILE A 175 8.01 -15.58 1.63
N LYS A 176 7.72 -16.19 2.79
CA LYS A 176 7.07 -17.51 2.84
C LYS A 176 5.64 -17.42 2.30
N LEU A 177 5.16 -18.50 1.66
CA LEU A 177 3.80 -18.61 1.11
C LEU A 177 2.70 -18.29 2.15
N SER A 178 2.98 -18.54 3.45
CA SER A 178 2.11 -18.20 4.57
C SER A 178 1.85 -16.69 4.76
N HIS A 179 2.71 -15.81 4.25
CA HIS A 179 2.54 -14.36 4.40
C HIS A 179 1.63 -13.71 3.34
N ILE A 180 1.30 -14.44 2.26
CA ILE A 180 0.50 -13.92 1.14
C ILE A 180 -0.88 -13.40 1.56
N PRO A 181 -1.67 -14.10 2.41
CA PRO A 181 -2.99 -13.62 2.82
C PRO A 181 -2.94 -12.30 3.59
N PHE A 182 -1.90 -12.09 4.41
CA PHE A 182 -1.73 -10.85 5.18
C PHE A 182 -1.38 -9.67 4.29
N ILE A 183 -0.49 -9.90 3.30
CA ILE A 183 -0.13 -8.89 2.30
C ILE A 183 -1.36 -8.50 1.48
N LEU A 184 -2.13 -9.50 1.03
CA LEU A 184 -3.37 -9.28 0.28
C LEU A 184 -4.41 -8.51 1.09
N TYR A 185 -4.61 -8.87 2.37
CA TYR A 185 -5.49 -8.13 3.28
C TYR A 185 -5.06 -6.67 3.42
N GLY A 186 -3.77 -6.40 3.66
CA GLY A 186 -3.26 -5.04 3.84
C GLY A 186 -3.50 -4.17 2.59
N VAL A 187 -3.27 -4.73 1.42
CA VAL A 187 -3.54 -4.07 0.14
C VAL A 187 -5.03 -3.78 -0.06
N LEU A 188 -5.89 -4.76 0.16
CA LEU A 188 -7.34 -4.59 -0.01
C LEU A 188 -7.92 -3.60 1.02
N ALA A 189 -7.38 -3.59 2.24
CA ALA A 189 -7.70 -2.61 3.28
C ALA A 189 -7.36 -1.18 2.84
N ILE A 190 -6.16 -0.96 2.26
CA ILE A 190 -5.76 0.34 1.70
C ILE A 190 -6.72 0.76 0.57
N GLY A 191 -7.05 -0.15 -0.35
CA GLY A 191 -8.01 0.15 -1.42
C GLY A 191 -9.40 0.56 -0.90
N LEU A 192 -9.87 -0.13 0.14
CA LEU A 192 -11.14 0.17 0.80
C LEU A 192 -11.09 1.52 1.55
N PHE A 193 -9.96 1.84 2.18
CA PHE A 193 -9.72 3.14 2.82
C PHE A 193 -9.82 4.31 1.82
N PHE A 194 -9.12 4.24 0.68
CA PHE A 194 -9.24 5.27 -0.36
C PHE A 194 -10.67 5.39 -0.89
N ARG A 195 -11.37 4.25 -1.00
CA ARG A 195 -12.77 4.26 -1.42
C ARG A 195 -13.69 4.95 -0.41
N TYR A 196 -13.46 4.72 0.87
CA TYR A 196 -14.12 5.42 1.97
C TYR A 196 -13.87 6.94 1.87
N LEU A 197 -12.61 7.36 1.72
CA LEU A 197 -12.26 8.78 1.57
C LEU A 197 -12.95 9.43 0.37
N TYR A 198 -13.03 8.73 -0.76
CA TYR A 198 -13.77 9.20 -1.93
C TYR A 198 -15.25 9.42 -1.61
N HIS A 199 -15.89 8.51 -0.87
CA HIS A 199 -17.29 8.69 -0.49
C HIS A 199 -17.49 9.92 0.42
N ILE A 200 -16.61 10.11 1.40
CA ILE A 200 -16.63 11.32 2.24
C ILE A 200 -16.42 12.59 1.42
N SER A 201 -15.51 12.56 0.43
CA SER A 201 -15.32 13.68 -0.51
C SER A 201 -16.58 13.96 -1.34
N THR A 202 -17.28 12.91 -1.77
CA THR A 202 -18.56 13.03 -2.49
C THR A 202 -19.63 13.69 -1.61
N LEU A 203 -19.74 13.28 -0.34
CA LEU A 203 -20.63 13.93 0.63
C LEU A 203 -20.28 15.40 0.80
N ARG A 204 -18.99 15.76 0.86
CA ARG A 204 -18.57 17.16 0.99
C ARG A 204 -18.95 18.00 -0.23
N LYS A 205 -18.95 17.43 -1.43
CA LYS A 205 -19.45 18.10 -2.65
C LYS A 205 -20.97 18.20 -2.71
N THR A 206 -21.70 17.40 -1.92
CA THR A 206 -23.17 17.33 -1.94
C THR A 206 -23.79 18.39 -1.04
N TYR A 207 -23.20 18.63 0.13
CA TYR A 207 -23.70 19.56 1.14
C TYR A 207 -22.80 20.80 1.21
N TYR A 208 -23.37 21.97 0.95
CA TYR A 208 -22.75 23.27 1.17
C TYR A 208 -22.71 23.63 2.66
N ASP A 209 -23.73 23.21 3.42
CA ASP A 209 -23.77 23.41 4.86
C ASP A 209 -22.92 22.38 5.62
N ASP A 210 -21.98 22.88 6.41
CA ASP A 210 -21.12 22.07 7.28
C ASP A 210 -21.91 21.18 8.25
N LYS A 211 -23.04 21.66 8.80
CA LYS A 211 -23.84 20.88 9.77
C LYS A 211 -24.49 19.67 9.09
N ASN A 212 -25.05 19.87 7.90
CA ASN A 212 -25.69 18.80 7.13
C ASN A 212 -24.65 17.80 6.63
N PHE A 213 -23.48 18.29 6.17
CA PHE A 213 -22.34 17.44 5.87
C PHE A 213 -21.94 16.57 7.08
N PHE A 214 -21.78 17.18 8.26
CA PHE A 214 -21.41 16.43 9.45
C PHE A 214 -22.47 15.38 9.83
N ASN A 215 -23.75 15.73 9.77
CA ASN A 215 -24.82 14.78 10.03
C ASN A 215 -24.80 13.61 9.03
N ALA A 216 -24.66 13.89 7.73
CA ALA A 216 -24.59 12.88 6.68
C ALA A 216 -23.39 11.94 6.86
N VAL A 217 -22.22 12.46 7.24
CA VAL A 217 -21.04 11.62 7.54
C VAL A 217 -21.27 10.76 8.77
N THR A 218 -21.89 11.29 9.83
CA THR A 218 -22.20 10.48 11.02
C THR A 218 -23.19 9.37 10.73
N ASP A 219 -24.22 9.64 9.92
CA ASP A 219 -25.21 8.64 9.54
C ASP A 219 -24.61 7.56 8.64
N PHE A 220 -23.72 7.95 7.72
CA PHE A 220 -22.96 7.02 6.91
C PHE A 220 -22.07 6.12 7.77
N ASN A 221 -21.33 6.69 8.72
CA ASN A 221 -20.44 5.94 9.61
C ASN A 221 -21.21 5.03 10.57
N LYS A 222 -22.38 5.44 11.07
CA LYS A 222 -23.24 4.58 11.91
C LYS A 222 -23.73 3.35 11.13
N LYS A 223 -24.20 3.55 9.90
CA LYS A 223 -24.69 2.44 9.04
C LYS A 223 -23.56 1.51 8.58
N ASN A 224 -22.35 2.04 8.44
CA ASN A 224 -21.21 1.31 7.88
C ASN A 224 -20.05 1.15 8.89
N PHE A 225 -20.34 1.14 10.20
CA PHE A 225 -19.32 1.01 11.26
C PHE A 225 -18.44 -0.24 11.08
N TRP A 226 -19.03 -1.35 10.58
CA TRP A 226 -18.32 -2.60 10.29
C TRP A 226 -17.13 -2.47 9.32
N MET A 227 -17.02 -1.39 8.54
CA MET A 227 -15.92 -1.19 7.59
C MET A 227 -14.58 -1.02 8.30
N VAL A 228 -14.61 -0.55 9.55
CA VAL A 228 -13.41 -0.42 10.40
C VAL A 228 -12.74 -1.77 10.63
N ILE A 229 -13.51 -2.86 10.69
CA ILE A 229 -12.98 -4.23 10.85
C ILE A 229 -12.16 -4.65 9.62
N PHE A 230 -12.63 -4.29 8.43
CA PHE A 230 -11.97 -4.62 7.16
C PHE A 230 -10.82 -3.67 6.82
N SER A 231 -10.85 -2.44 7.35
CA SER A 231 -9.79 -1.47 7.15
C SER A 231 -9.61 -0.60 8.40
N PRO A 232 -8.71 -0.99 9.31
CA PRO A 232 -8.39 -0.20 10.52
C PRO A 232 -7.95 1.23 10.21
N LEU A 233 -7.37 1.48 9.03
CA LEU A 233 -6.98 2.81 8.56
C LEU A 233 -8.13 3.83 8.57
N ILE A 234 -9.39 3.37 8.48
CA ILE A 234 -10.57 4.24 8.54
C ILE A 234 -10.67 4.95 9.90
N LEU A 235 -10.14 4.36 10.99
CA LEU A 235 -10.10 5.00 12.30
C LEU A 235 -9.39 6.35 12.25
N PHE A 236 -8.31 6.47 11.49
CA PHE A 236 -7.59 7.74 11.33
C PHE A 236 -8.49 8.82 10.69
N ALA A 237 -9.25 8.45 9.65
CA ALA A 237 -10.21 9.35 9.04
C ALA A 237 -11.35 9.75 9.99
N LEU A 238 -11.83 8.79 10.81
CA LEU A 238 -12.85 9.04 11.83
C LEU A 238 -12.34 9.99 12.93
N ILE A 239 -11.11 9.79 13.42
CA ILE A 239 -10.52 10.65 14.45
C ILE A 239 -10.34 12.08 13.92
N ASN A 240 -9.78 12.25 12.72
CA ASN A 240 -9.64 13.56 12.09
C ASN A 240 -10.99 14.26 11.89
N TYR A 241 -12.00 13.48 11.50
CA TYR A 241 -13.37 13.96 11.37
C TYR A 241 -13.96 14.42 12.71
N LEU A 242 -13.76 13.65 13.78
CA LEU A 242 -14.20 14.02 15.13
C LEU A 242 -13.52 15.30 15.60
N PHE A 243 -12.22 15.45 15.37
CA PHE A 243 -11.47 16.66 15.73
C PHE A 243 -11.97 17.91 14.98
N LYS A 244 -12.27 17.78 13.69
CA LYS A 244 -12.89 18.87 12.91
C LYS A 244 -14.27 19.22 13.44
N ARG A 245 -15.08 18.21 13.79
CA ARG A 245 -16.40 18.43 14.33
C ARG A 245 -16.33 19.15 15.67
N THR A 246 -15.49 18.71 16.60
CA THR A 246 -15.35 19.31 17.93
C THR A 246 -14.94 20.77 17.87
N LYS A 247 -13.98 21.11 16.99
CA LYS A 247 -13.57 22.50 16.75
C LYS A 247 -14.73 23.40 16.29
N ASN A 248 -15.70 22.84 15.56
CA ASN A 248 -16.85 23.56 15.03
C ASN A 248 -18.12 23.43 15.90
N ILE A 249 -18.09 22.73 17.04
CA ILE A 249 -19.28 22.58 17.90
C ILE A 249 -19.82 23.93 18.36
N ASP A 250 -18.93 24.84 18.76
CA ASP A 250 -19.32 26.16 19.27
C ASP A 250 -20.01 27.01 18.21
N ARG A 251 -19.66 26.83 16.92
CA ARG A 251 -20.30 27.49 15.79
C ARG A 251 -21.78 27.13 15.66
N PHE A 252 -22.17 25.90 16.02
CA PHE A 252 -23.53 25.40 15.86
C PHE A 252 -24.42 25.53 17.10
N LYS A 253 -23.93 26.13 18.19
CA LYS A 253 -24.73 26.35 19.41
C LYS A 253 -25.84 27.38 19.12
N PRO A 254 -27.09 27.12 19.56
CA PRO A 254 -28.20 28.03 19.33
C PRO A 254 -27.94 29.39 19.97
N VAL A 255 -28.26 30.45 19.24
CA VAL A 255 -28.20 31.83 19.73
C VAL A 255 -29.52 32.16 20.39
N LEU A 256 -29.50 32.99 21.43
CA LEU A 256 -30.71 33.45 22.10
C LEU A 256 -31.19 34.76 21.49
N ASP A 257 -32.49 34.84 21.28
CA ASP A 257 -33.21 36.04 20.84
C ASP A 257 -33.36 37.06 21.98
N SER A 258 -33.84 38.27 21.67
CA SER A 258 -34.15 39.34 22.65
C SER A 258 -35.10 38.87 23.77
N GLN A 259 -35.93 37.86 23.47
CA GLN A 259 -36.85 37.22 24.41
C GLN A 259 -36.27 35.97 25.11
N LYS A 260 -34.96 35.72 25.01
CA LYS A 260 -34.25 34.53 25.53
C LYS A 260 -34.75 33.19 24.96
N ARG A 261 -35.33 33.19 23.77
CA ARG A 261 -35.73 31.97 23.05
C ARG A 261 -34.61 31.52 22.11
N GLU A 262 -34.46 30.23 21.88
CA GLU A 262 -33.48 29.70 20.94
C GLU A 262 -33.85 30.06 19.50
N MET A 263 -32.89 30.63 18.77
CA MET A 263 -33.02 30.95 17.35
C MET A 263 -32.73 29.73 16.49
N ILE A 264 -33.36 29.68 15.33
CA ILE A 264 -33.20 28.62 14.35
C ILE A 264 -32.15 29.07 13.32
N ARG A 265 -31.12 28.25 13.09
CA ARG A 265 -30.14 28.52 12.04
C ARG A 265 -30.75 28.22 10.67
N LEU A 266 -30.63 29.16 9.74
CA LEU A 266 -31.04 28.96 8.36
C LEU A 266 -30.09 27.98 7.65
N ASP A 267 -30.68 27.02 6.93
CA ASP A 267 -29.94 26.00 6.20
C ASP A 267 -29.34 26.58 4.90
N ARG A 268 -28.01 26.47 4.75
CA ARG A 268 -27.28 26.97 3.57
C ARG A 268 -27.46 26.08 2.34
N ASP A 269 -27.89 24.83 2.50
CA ASP A 269 -28.23 23.96 1.38
C ASP A 269 -29.55 24.39 0.71
N ILE A 270 -30.44 25.04 1.47
CA ILE A 270 -31.72 25.56 0.98
C ILE A 270 -31.54 27.01 0.48
N ASN A 271 -30.86 27.86 1.26
CA ASN A 271 -30.59 29.25 0.90
C ASN A 271 -29.12 29.47 0.53
N ILE A 272 -28.73 28.93 -0.63
CA ILE A 272 -27.37 29.07 -1.18
C ILE A 272 -27.00 30.54 -1.42
N GLU A 273 -27.99 31.37 -1.68
CA GLU A 273 -27.79 32.77 -2.03
C GLU A 273 -27.60 33.70 -0.83
N GLY A 274 -28.01 33.25 0.37
CA GLY A 274 -28.08 34.08 1.57
C GLY A 274 -29.06 35.26 1.46
N LYS A 275 -29.88 35.33 0.39
CA LYS A 275 -30.87 36.40 0.22
C LYS A 275 -32.10 36.15 1.10
N PRO A 276 -32.74 37.20 1.64
CA PRO A 276 -32.40 38.63 1.52
C PRO A 276 -31.41 39.14 2.59
N PHE A 277 -30.88 38.25 3.44
CA PHE A 277 -30.16 38.64 4.66
C PHE A 277 -28.73 39.15 4.42
N LEU A 278 -27.99 38.53 3.50
CA LEU A 278 -26.60 38.90 3.21
C LEU A 278 -26.50 40.03 2.19
N THR A 279 -25.61 40.97 2.47
CA THR A 279 -25.23 42.02 1.51
C THR A 279 -24.38 41.46 0.37
N GLY A 280 -24.30 42.19 -0.75
CA GLY A 280 -23.48 41.78 -1.91
C GLY A 280 -21.99 41.60 -1.57
N GLY A 281 -21.47 42.38 -0.61
CA GLY A 281 -20.08 42.27 -0.16
C GLY A 281 -19.82 41.06 0.73
N GLN A 282 -20.69 40.79 1.71
CA GLN A 282 -20.63 39.57 2.54
C GLN A 282 -20.73 38.32 1.66
N ARG A 283 -21.57 38.34 0.64
CA ARG A 283 -21.67 37.25 -0.33
C ARG A 283 -20.39 37.09 -1.15
N ALA A 284 -19.72 38.18 -1.50
CA ALA A 284 -18.41 38.11 -2.17
C ALA A 284 -17.33 37.51 -1.26
N GLU A 285 -17.40 37.73 0.06
CA GLU A 285 -16.52 37.09 1.06
C GLU A 285 -16.78 35.59 1.19
N GLU A 286 -18.05 35.14 1.16
CA GLU A 286 -18.38 33.71 1.13
C GLU A 286 -17.88 33.02 -0.13
N ILE A 287 -18.09 33.66 -1.30
CA ILE A 287 -17.61 33.12 -2.58
C ILE A 287 -16.08 33.07 -2.61
N ALA A 288 -15.41 34.08 -2.04
CA ALA A 288 -13.96 34.12 -1.91
C ALA A 288 -13.44 33.21 -0.77
N LYS A 289 -14.33 32.61 0.02
CA LYS A 289 -14.01 31.78 1.20
C LYS A 289 -13.13 32.48 2.23
N SER A 290 -13.27 33.80 2.39
CA SER A 290 -12.62 34.53 3.49
C SER A 290 -13.44 34.42 4.78
N TYR A 291 -14.74 34.66 4.69
CA TYR A 291 -15.68 34.50 5.79
C TYR A 291 -16.85 33.62 5.38
N ASP A 292 -17.34 32.83 6.34
CA ASP A 292 -18.62 32.14 6.29
C ASP A 292 -19.61 32.84 7.22
N TYR A 293 -20.80 33.17 6.72
CA TYR A 293 -21.86 33.74 7.53
C TYR A 293 -22.93 32.69 7.86
N ASP A 294 -23.23 32.57 9.16
CA ASP A 294 -24.38 31.82 9.66
C ASP A 294 -25.51 32.79 10.00
N ILE A 295 -26.68 32.57 9.40
CA ILE A 295 -27.89 33.35 9.65
C ILE A 295 -28.74 32.61 10.67
N TRP A 296 -29.10 33.28 11.75
CA TRP A 296 -29.99 32.80 12.80
C TRP A 296 -31.27 33.63 12.76
N GLU A 297 -32.42 32.97 12.75
CA GLU A 297 -33.73 33.61 12.71
C GLU A 297 -34.53 33.23 13.97
N SER A 298 -35.20 34.22 14.57
CA SER A 298 -36.11 33.96 15.69
C SER A 298 -37.29 33.09 15.25
N ALA A 299 -37.89 32.34 16.17
CA ALA A 299 -39.06 31.51 15.89
C ALA A 299 -40.22 32.32 15.25
N ASP A 300 -40.33 33.60 15.58
CA ASP A 300 -41.36 34.50 15.05
C ASP A 300 -40.97 35.17 13.71
N ARG A 301 -39.77 34.90 13.18
CA ARG A 301 -39.20 35.48 11.94
C ARG A 301 -39.07 37.01 11.92
N LYS A 302 -39.11 37.65 13.10
CA LYS A 302 -39.00 39.11 13.25
C LYS A 302 -37.57 39.59 13.43
N GLU A 303 -36.75 38.77 14.09
CA GLU A 303 -35.36 39.09 14.41
C GLU A 303 -34.44 38.09 13.71
N HIS A 304 -33.33 38.59 13.17
CA HIS A 304 -32.27 37.76 12.63
C HIS A 304 -30.90 38.24 13.09
N ILE A 305 -29.97 37.32 13.32
CA ILE A 305 -28.60 37.57 13.73
C ILE A 305 -27.67 36.90 12.74
N ILE A 306 -26.70 37.65 12.22
CA ILE A 306 -25.68 37.15 11.31
C ILE A 306 -24.38 37.00 12.10
N LYS A 307 -23.85 35.77 12.17
CA LYS A 307 -22.54 35.48 12.77
C LYS A 307 -21.52 35.19 11.69
N GLN A 308 -20.34 35.81 11.80
CA GLN A 308 -19.23 35.62 10.87
C GLN A 308 -18.19 34.67 11.44
N TRP A 309 -17.65 33.78 10.59
CA TRP A 309 -16.63 32.80 10.94
C TRP A 309 -15.52 32.80 9.90
N PRO A 310 -14.23 32.75 10.30
CA PRO A 310 -13.13 32.68 9.33
C PRO A 310 -13.21 31.36 8.55
N ALA A 311 -13.13 31.45 7.23
CA ALA A 311 -13.21 30.31 6.31
C ALA A 311 -11.83 29.88 5.78
N GLU A 312 -11.80 29.02 4.77
CA GLU A 312 -10.60 28.33 4.28
C GLU A 312 -9.49 29.29 3.81
N GLU A 313 -9.83 30.37 3.11
CA GLU A 313 -8.89 31.33 2.53
C GLU A 313 -8.74 32.60 3.39
N TYR A 314 -9.21 32.59 4.64
CA TYR A 314 -9.19 33.77 5.53
C TYR A 314 -7.81 34.41 5.69
N ASN A 315 -6.76 33.59 5.85
CA ASN A 315 -5.40 34.07 6.06
C ASN A 315 -4.73 34.55 4.76
N ASP A 316 -5.20 34.09 3.60
CA ASP A 316 -4.63 34.40 2.29
C ASP A 316 -5.21 35.69 1.70
N LEU A 317 -6.36 36.13 2.21
CA LEU A 317 -7.10 37.31 1.78
C LEU A 317 -6.99 38.42 2.83
N THR A 318 -6.91 39.66 2.37
CA THR A 318 -6.91 40.86 3.22
C THR A 318 -8.09 41.78 2.89
N GLU A 319 -8.33 42.76 3.77
CA GLU A 319 -9.36 43.77 3.56
C GLU A 319 -9.00 44.69 2.39
N CYS A 320 -9.95 44.90 1.49
CA CYS A 320 -9.76 45.76 0.35
C CYS A 320 -9.89 47.23 0.76
N PRO A 321 -8.93 48.11 0.41
CA PRO A 321 -9.01 49.53 0.78
C PRO A 321 -10.18 50.28 0.13
N LYS A 322 -10.78 49.73 -0.94
CA LYS A 322 -11.88 50.36 -1.68
C LYS A 322 -13.27 49.95 -1.20
N CYS A 323 -13.45 48.69 -0.80
CA CYS A 323 -14.76 48.15 -0.42
C CYS A 323 -14.81 47.59 1.00
N SER A 324 -13.72 47.63 1.76
CA SER A 324 -13.57 47.15 3.14
C SER A 324 -13.82 45.65 3.37
N PHE A 325 -14.38 44.92 2.40
CA PHE A 325 -14.54 43.46 2.45
C PHE A 325 -13.19 42.74 2.28
N ARG A 326 -13.01 41.64 3.01
CA ARG A 326 -11.82 40.77 3.01
C ARG A 326 -11.80 39.87 1.78
N THR A 327 -11.62 40.47 0.61
CA THR A 327 -11.59 39.78 -0.68
C THR A 327 -10.38 40.18 -1.52
N TYR A 328 -9.38 40.81 -0.90
CA TYR A 328 -8.17 41.30 -1.55
C TYR A 328 -7.08 40.24 -1.52
N LYS A 329 -6.67 39.75 -2.70
CA LYS A 329 -5.59 38.77 -2.84
C LYS A 329 -4.29 39.49 -3.15
N LEU A 330 -3.33 39.41 -2.24
CA LEU A 330 -2.02 40.03 -2.38
C LEU A 330 -1.12 39.21 -3.30
N ASN A 331 -0.26 39.91 -4.04
CA ASN A 331 0.81 39.33 -4.85
C ASN A 331 0.35 38.25 -5.85
N LYS A 332 -0.85 38.42 -6.42
CA LYS A 332 -1.38 37.52 -7.45
C LYS A 332 -0.51 37.64 -8.70
N LYS A 333 0.15 36.54 -9.04
CA LYS A 333 0.95 36.42 -10.27
C LYS A 333 0.04 36.15 -11.47
N VAL A 334 0.07 37.05 -12.45
CA VAL A 334 -0.64 36.88 -13.73
C VAL A 334 0.39 36.77 -14.84
N THR A 335 0.48 35.58 -15.43
CA THR A 335 1.35 35.31 -16.58
C THR A 335 0.83 36.05 -17.80
N VAL A 336 1.68 36.86 -18.43
CA VAL A 336 1.37 37.56 -19.69
C VAL A 336 1.95 36.77 -20.85
N THR A 337 3.22 36.36 -20.75
CA THR A 337 3.87 35.45 -21.69
C THR A 337 4.43 34.26 -20.91
N ALA A 338 4.08 33.05 -21.33
CA ALA A 338 4.59 31.83 -20.72
C ALA A 338 6.08 31.63 -21.06
N ALA A 339 6.87 31.16 -20.11
CA ALA A 339 8.25 30.77 -20.36
C ALA A 339 8.28 29.51 -21.24
N THR A 340 9.25 29.46 -22.16
CA THR A 340 9.50 28.31 -23.04
C THR A 340 10.84 27.68 -22.69
N TYR A 341 11.27 26.64 -23.40
CA TYR A 341 12.62 26.06 -23.27
C TYR A 341 13.72 26.89 -23.94
N SER A 342 13.36 27.95 -24.67
CA SER A 342 14.30 28.79 -25.41
C SER A 342 14.23 30.28 -25.03
N HIS A 343 13.16 30.72 -24.39
CA HIS A 343 12.96 32.12 -24.01
C HIS A 343 12.28 32.23 -22.65
N ASP A 344 12.71 33.23 -21.87
CA ASP A 344 12.05 33.63 -20.64
C ASP A 344 10.62 34.11 -20.91
N GLY A 345 9.74 33.86 -19.95
CA GLY A 345 8.39 34.43 -19.92
C GLY A 345 8.33 35.71 -19.10
N GLN A 346 7.19 36.38 -19.14
CA GLN A 346 6.91 37.55 -18.32
C GLN A 346 5.58 37.38 -17.59
N ALA A 347 5.58 37.70 -16.31
CA ALA A 347 4.39 37.82 -15.50
C ALA A 347 4.33 39.20 -14.85
N LYS A 348 3.11 39.68 -14.59
CA LYS A 348 2.88 40.84 -13.74
C LYS A 348 2.37 40.38 -12.39
N LEU A 349 2.86 41.03 -11.34
CA LEU A 349 2.44 40.80 -9.97
C LEU A 349 1.47 41.91 -9.60
N ILE A 350 0.23 41.53 -9.31
CA ILE A 350 -0.89 42.43 -9.04
C ILE A 350 -1.54 42.08 -7.71
N ASN A 351 -2.15 43.06 -7.05
CA ASN A 351 -3.16 42.81 -6.03
C ASN A 351 -4.53 42.95 -6.67
N GLU A 352 -5.45 42.03 -6.37
CA GLU A 352 -6.78 42.03 -6.97
C GLU A 352 -7.85 41.78 -5.92
N CYS A 353 -8.92 42.57 -5.96
CA CYS A 353 -10.12 42.38 -5.15
C CYS A 353 -11.18 41.58 -5.91
N SER A 354 -11.62 40.45 -5.36
CA SER A 354 -12.67 39.63 -5.98
C SER A 354 -14.05 40.30 -5.97
N CYS A 355 -14.35 41.14 -4.96
CA CYS A 355 -15.63 41.84 -4.79
C CYS A 355 -15.76 43.05 -5.74
N CYS A 356 -14.87 44.05 -5.63
CA CYS A 356 -14.99 45.31 -6.37
C CYS A 356 -14.14 45.38 -7.64
N LYS A 357 -13.43 44.28 -7.99
CA LYS A 357 -12.53 44.18 -9.15
C LYS A 357 -11.44 45.26 -9.20
N ASN A 358 -11.08 45.83 -8.04
CA ASN A 358 -9.95 46.74 -7.93
C ASN A 358 -8.65 45.98 -8.18
N ILE A 359 -7.81 46.51 -9.07
CA ILE A 359 -6.52 45.92 -9.43
C ILE A 359 -5.43 46.95 -9.19
N GLU A 360 -4.42 46.56 -8.42
CA GLU A 360 -3.22 47.37 -8.17
C GLU A 360 -2.01 46.63 -8.76
N PHE A 361 -1.27 47.30 -9.64
CA PHE A 361 -0.05 46.73 -10.22
C PHE A 361 1.13 47.00 -9.29
N ILE A 362 1.91 45.96 -8.98
CA ILE A 362 3.11 46.09 -8.16
C ILE A 362 4.36 46.15 -9.02
N LYS A 363 4.65 45.07 -9.76
CA LYS A 363 5.85 44.97 -10.58
C LYS A 363 5.77 43.89 -11.65
N TRP A 364 6.64 43.98 -12.64
CA TRP A 364 6.95 42.90 -13.55
C TRP A 364 7.88 41.89 -12.89
N ILE A 365 7.72 40.62 -13.26
CA ILE A 365 8.57 39.50 -12.85
C ILE A 365 8.88 38.65 -14.09
N VAL A 366 10.15 38.29 -14.24
CA VAL A 366 10.61 37.39 -15.30
C VAL A 366 10.33 35.96 -14.85
N LEU A 367 9.71 35.17 -15.73
CA LEU A 367 9.54 33.74 -15.55
C LEU A 367 10.73 33.05 -16.22
N PRO A 368 11.60 32.37 -15.45
CA PRO A 368 12.77 31.74 -16.04
C PRO A 368 12.36 30.67 -17.04
N MET A 369 13.18 30.54 -18.08
CA MET A 369 13.11 29.47 -19.07
C MET A 369 12.91 28.09 -18.42
N LEU A 370 12.08 27.26 -19.04
CA LEU A 370 11.84 25.89 -18.58
C LEU A 370 13.14 25.08 -18.71
N VAL A 371 13.47 24.32 -17.67
CA VAL A 371 14.62 23.40 -17.66
C VAL A 371 14.14 21.96 -17.65
N GLU A 372 14.74 21.13 -18.50
CA GLU A 372 14.52 19.68 -18.45
C GLU A 372 15.12 19.12 -17.16
N SER A 373 14.26 18.62 -16.28
CA SER A 373 14.70 17.91 -15.09
C SER A 373 15.33 16.57 -15.51
N LYS A 374 16.67 16.49 -15.54
CA LYS A 374 17.36 15.21 -15.46
C LYS A 374 17.12 14.66 -14.05
N SER A 375 16.35 13.58 -13.96
CA SER A 375 16.08 12.90 -12.69
C SER A 375 17.36 12.22 -12.17
N SER A 376 18.22 12.95 -11.48
CA SER A 376 19.16 12.38 -10.52
C SER A 376 18.58 12.56 -9.13
N SER A 377 17.86 11.55 -8.66
CA SER A 377 17.35 11.49 -7.29
C SER A 377 18.50 11.38 -6.30
N SER A 378 18.89 12.49 -5.68
CA SER A 378 19.67 12.48 -4.45
C SER A 378 18.86 13.17 -3.35
N SER A 379 18.00 12.39 -2.70
CA SER A 379 17.36 12.78 -1.45
C SER A 379 18.41 12.72 -0.34
N SER A 380 18.87 13.89 0.10
CA SER A 380 19.61 14.08 1.33
C SER A 380 18.67 13.91 2.53
N SER A 381 18.82 12.81 3.25
CA SER A 381 18.29 12.67 4.61
C SER A 381 19.45 12.51 5.59
N SER A 382 19.60 13.52 6.42
CA SER A 382 20.38 13.52 7.65
C SER A 382 19.85 12.49 8.65
N SER A 383 20.69 11.57 9.12
CA SER A 383 20.68 11.10 10.51
C SER A 383 21.82 10.13 10.81
N SER A 384 22.57 10.48 11.86
CA SER A 384 23.18 9.60 12.87
C SER A 384 24.16 8.51 12.44
N SER A 385 25.39 8.75 12.84
CA SER A 385 26.45 7.79 13.15
C SER A 385 25.97 6.56 13.93
N SER A 386 26.31 5.37 13.43
CA SER A 386 26.68 4.25 14.28
C SER A 386 27.72 3.37 13.59
N SER A 387 28.67 2.98 14.44
CA SER A 387 29.88 2.20 14.25
C SER A 387 29.78 0.98 13.33
N SER A 388 30.77 0.90 12.46
CA SER A 388 31.21 -0.28 11.72
C SER A 388 31.76 -1.36 12.64
N SER A 389 31.23 -2.58 12.52
CA SER A 389 31.93 -3.81 12.88
C SER A 389 31.94 -4.73 11.66
N SER A 390 33.16 -4.90 11.15
CA SER A 390 33.55 -5.82 10.09
C SER A 390 33.43 -7.27 10.54
N SER A 391 32.82 -8.12 9.73
CA SER A 391 33.06 -9.57 9.77
C SER A 391 33.12 -10.12 8.35
N SER A 392 34.36 -10.44 7.94
CA SER A 392 34.69 -11.26 6.78
C SER A 392 33.99 -12.62 6.89
N TRP A 393 33.19 -12.96 5.90
CA TRP A 393 32.71 -14.33 5.70
C TRP A 393 33.15 -14.80 4.32
N GLY A 394 34.24 -15.58 4.32
CA GLY A 394 34.73 -16.31 3.15
C GLY A 394 33.75 -17.44 2.81
N GLY A 395 33.02 -17.27 1.71
CA GLY A 395 32.20 -18.32 1.12
C GLY A 395 33.05 -19.25 0.28
N GLY A 396 33.36 -20.44 0.80
CA GLY A 396 33.81 -21.58 0.01
C GLY A 396 32.60 -22.20 -0.69
N SER A 397 32.64 -22.24 -2.01
CA SER A 397 31.66 -22.93 -2.85
C SER A 397 32.09 -24.39 -3.01
N SER A 398 31.56 -25.29 -2.17
CA SER A 398 31.66 -26.74 -2.43
C SER A 398 30.55 -27.13 -3.40
N SER A 399 30.91 -27.22 -4.67
CA SER A 399 30.10 -27.87 -5.71
C SER A 399 29.97 -29.36 -5.38
N GLY A 400 28.74 -29.82 -5.11
CA GLY A 400 28.41 -31.22 -4.85
C GLY A 400 28.99 -32.14 -5.93
N GLY A 401 29.99 -32.93 -5.56
CA GLY A 401 30.78 -33.73 -6.46
C GLY A 401 31.13 -35.04 -5.80
N GLY A 402 30.13 -35.92 -5.70
CA GLY A 402 30.12 -37.14 -4.88
C GLY A 402 31.45 -37.93 -4.80
N SER A 403 31.66 -38.57 -3.65
CA SER A 403 32.90 -39.27 -3.28
C SER A 403 33.15 -40.55 -4.10
N GLY A 404 34.40 -40.83 -4.45
CA GLY A 404 34.76 -42.05 -5.18
C GLY A 404 36.21 -42.48 -4.95
N GLY A 405 36.51 -43.73 -5.32
CA GLY A 405 37.82 -44.35 -5.11
C GLY A 405 38.08 -45.52 -6.04
N SER A 406 39.27 -46.10 -5.94
CA SER A 406 39.68 -47.31 -6.65
C SER A 406 40.10 -48.41 -5.67
N TRP A 407 40.08 -49.67 -6.11
CA TRP A 407 40.52 -50.81 -5.30
C TRP A 407 41.56 -51.68 -5.99
#